data_AF-A0A1Y2D9J0-F1
#
_entry.id   AF-A0A1Y2D9J0-F1
#
_cell.length_a   1.000
_cell.length_b   1.000
_cell.length_c   1.000
_cell.angle_alpha   90.00
_cell.angle_beta   90.00
_cell.angle_gamma   90.00
#
_symmetry.space_group_name_H-M   'P 1'
#
loop_
_entity.id
_entity.type
_entity.pdbx_description
1 polymer ?
#
loop_
_entity_poly.entity_id
_entity_poly.type
_entity_poly.pdbx_seq_one_letter_code
_entity_poly.pdbx_strand_id
1 'polypeptide(L)'
;MFTDILINTFLMAGLPFLLNIYLRNKNRKPEDRIERPKTKIDKIASLALIIGIIYEIISFIYFKPPSIFKTLNIPSTAPNWLFQNHYREYLVDKYGQEFASFDPDNIRPNQLTDNLEEIREFAHLFNQLKDLDNRATYLKYGEVAYTQCTWCESDGDYLLFTLSRSSLKYIYILALLGAVTSTTRKNIWRFWSVVLVVSVALIEIFMYLTPQEGNILKTSLFETIKNNRHGLFIGIMALVWLFDRSDEKTEEEITQEAINRLVAMVNRLQAIELCNVSTLTENTLRKIYMDYYEKKEVEKSVIFSSPEYNDVRLQVIAKYNLEKMIEESNQMSEDMLNSYRKLTNKEIPQKNNNNNSSGGNNNNKKEETATTAGTNAA
;
A
#
# COMPACT_ATOMS: atom_id res chain seq x y z
N MET A 1 -18.82 -6.90 -29.82
CA MET A 1 -18.48 -8.34 -29.71
C MET A 1 -17.43 -8.60 -28.62
N PHE A 2 -16.21 -8.04 -28.67
CA PHE A 2 -15.21 -8.31 -27.63
C PHE A 2 -15.57 -7.72 -26.25
N THR A 3 -16.11 -6.50 -26.21
CA THR A 3 -16.69 -5.92 -24.99
C THR A 3 -17.77 -6.81 -24.40
N ASP A 4 -18.61 -7.41 -25.26
CA ASP A 4 -19.69 -8.29 -24.83
C ASP A 4 -19.14 -9.62 -24.29
N ILE A 5 -18.07 -10.16 -24.89
CA ILE A 5 -17.36 -11.34 -24.37
C ILE A 5 -16.73 -11.03 -23.01
N LEU A 6 -16.03 -9.90 -22.86
CA LEU A 6 -15.44 -9.51 -21.58
C LEU A 6 -16.50 -9.27 -20.50
N ILE A 7 -17.56 -8.54 -20.84
CA ILE A 7 -18.68 -8.29 -19.93
C ILE A 7 -19.35 -9.60 -19.55
N ASN A 8 -19.62 -10.49 -20.50
CA ASN A 8 -20.23 -11.79 -20.22
C ASN A 8 -19.30 -12.69 -19.41
N THR A 9 -17.99 -12.70 -19.69
CA THR A 9 -17.02 -13.49 -18.92
C THR A 9 -16.90 -12.96 -17.50
N PHE A 10 -16.86 -11.64 -17.32
CA PHE A 10 -16.84 -10.99 -16.01
C PHE A 10 -18.14 -11.26 -15.24
N LEU A 11 -19.29 -11.17 -15.89
CA LEU A 11 -20.59 -11.49 -15.30
C LEU A 11 -20.74 -12.97 -14.96
N MET A 12 -20.21 -13.89 -15.78
CA MET A 12 -20.34 -15.33 -15.56
C MET A 12 -19.34 -15.86 -14.53
N ALA A 13 -18.09 -15.38 -14.52
CA ALA A 13 -17.04 -15.90 -13.65
C ALA A 13 -16.73 -14.98 -12.46
N GLY A 14 -16.68 -13.67 -12.69
CA GLY A 14 -16.34 -12.68 -11.67
C GLY A 14 -17.47 -12.43 -10.69
N LEU A 15 -18.71 -12.30 -11.18
CA LEU A 15 -19.86 -11.97 -10.34
C LEU A 15 -20.20 -13.08 -9.32
N PRO A 16 -20.19 -14.38 -9.66
CA PRO A 16 -20.40 -15.43 -8.65
C PRO A 16 -19.28 -15.49 -7.61
N PHE A 17 -18.03 -15.22 -8.01
CA PHE A 17 -16.91 -15.15 -7.08
C PHE A 17 -17.06 -13.99 -6.09
N LEU A 18 -17.38 -12.79 -6.59
CA LEU A 18 -17.64 -11.61 -5.77
C LEU A 18 -18.87 -11.79 -4.88
N LEU A 19 -19.95 -12.38 -5.41
CA LEU A 19 -21.14 -12.73 -4.63
C LEU A 19 -20.81 -13.77 -3.56
N ASN A 20 -20.02 -14.79 -3.86
CA ASN A 20 -19.61 -15.78 -2.86
C ASN A 20 -18.77 -15.12 -1.76
N ILE A 21 -17.82 -14.24 -2.10
CA ILE A 21 -17.09 -13.46 -1.09
C ILE A 21 -18.05 -12.60 -0.26
N TYR A 22 -18.96 -11.87 -0.91
CA TYR A 22 -19.92 -10.99 -0.24
C TYR A 22 -20.86 -11.78 0.68
N LEU A 23 -21.48 -12.85 0.17
CA LEU A 23 -22.39 -13.71 0.90
C LEU A 23 -21.66 -14.46 2.01
N ARG A 24 -20.43 -14.93 1.79
CA ARG A 24 -19.60 -15.53 2.83
C ARG A 24 -19.28 -14.52 3.93
N ASN A 25 -19.10 -13.25 3.59
CA ASN A 25 -18.89 -12.19 4.59
C ASN A 25 -20.19 -11.83 5.31
N LYS A 26 -21.33 -11.82 4.62
CA LYS A 26 -22.65 -11.50 5.18
C LYS A 26 -23.23 -12.62 6.06
N ASN A 27 -23.03 -13.88 5.67
CA ASN A 27 -23.56 -15.06 6.39
C ASN A 27 -22.75 -15.40 7.64
N ARG A 28 -21.62 -14.73 7.86
CA ARG A 28 -20.87 -14.82 9.10
C ARG A 28 -21.62 -14.01 10.16
N LYS A 29 -22.14 -14.68 11.19
CA LYS A 29 -22.89 -14.03 12.28
C LYS A 29 -22.03 -12.93 12.92
N PRO A 30 -22.53 -11.69 13.02
CA PRO A 30 -21.79 -10.56 13.59
C PRO A 30 -21.68 -10.59 15.12
N GLU A 31 -22.40 -11.50 15.80
CA GLU A 31 -22.66 -11.41 17.24
C GLU A 31 -21.42 -11.58 18.15
N ASP A 32 -20.32 -12.17 17.67
CA ASP A 32 -19.12 -12.43 18.51
C ASP A 32 -17.84 -11.74 17.98
N ARG A 33 -17.98 -10.67 17.18
CA ARG A 33 -16.83 -10.08 16.47
C ARG A 33 -16.45 -8.72 17.02
N ILE A 34 -15.24 -8.65 17.57
CA ILE A 34 -14.66 -7.40 18.05
C ILE A 34 -14.03 -6.68 16.85
N GLU A 35 -14.62 -5.56 16.43
CA GLU A 35 -14.02 -4.71 15.40
C GLU A 35 -12.68 -4.15 15.91
N ARG A 36 -11.60 -4.49 15.21
CA ARG A 36 -10.30 -3.86 15.47
C ARG A 36 -10.40 -2.35 15.23
N PRO A 37 -9.98 -1.50 16.19
CA PRO A 37 -10.01 -0.06 16.00
C PRO A 37 -9.11 0.35 14.82
N LYS A 38 -9.63 1.21 13.94
CA LYS A 38 -8.89 1.71 12.78
C LYS A 38 -7.65 2.47 13.23
N THR A 39 -6.48 2.04 12.78
CA THR A 39 -5.22 2.73 13.07
C THR A 39 -5.13 4.04 12.30
N LYS A 40 -4.23 4.95 12.71
CA LYS A 40 -3.95 6.19 11.95
C LYS A 40 -3.51 5.87 10.50
N ILE A 41 -2.76 4.79 10.33
CA ILE A 41 -2.28 4.32 9.02
C ILE A 41 -3.45 3.91 8.12
N ASP A 42 -4.46 3.21 8.66
CA ASP A 42 -5.66 2.83 7.89
C ASP A 42 -6.43 4.06 7.38
N LYS A 43 -6.52 5.11 8.20
CA LYS A 43 -7.16 6.37 7.81
C LYS A 43 -6.39 7.08 6.70
N ILE A 44 -5.06 7.14 6.81
CA ILE A 44 -4.19 7.72 5.77
C ILE A 44 -4.31 6.92 4.47
N ALA A 45 -4.30 5.59 4.55
CA ALA A 45 -4.45 4.72 3.40
C ALA A 45 -5.81 4.88 2.72
N SER A 46 -6.90 5.01 3.49
CA SER A 46 -8.22 5.33 2.96
C SER A 46 -8.25 6.71 2.29
N LEU A 47 -7.64 7.72 2.91
CA LEU A 47 -7.56 9.07 2.33
C LEU A 47 -6.78 9.07 1.00
N ALA A 48 -5.67 8.32 0.94
CA ALA A 48 -4.87 8.18 -0.27
C ALA A 48 -5.68 7.54 -1.42
N LEU A 49 -6.52 6.53 -1.15
CA LEU A 49 -7.43 5.98 -2.17
C LEU A 49 -8.45 7.00 -2.64
N ILE A 50 -9.06 7.78 -1.73
CA ILE A 50 -10.04 8.79 -2.10
C ILE A 50 -9.39 9.86 -3.00
N ILE A 51 -8.19 10.32 -2.63
CA ILE A 51 -7.42 11.27 -3.45
C ILE A 51 -7.10 10.66 -4.82
N GLY A 52 -6.67 9.39 -4.86
CA GLY A 52 -6.42 8.68 -6.12
C GLY A 52 -7.66 8.57 -7.01
N ILE A 53 -8.82 8.24 -6.43
CA ILE A 53 -10.12 8.19 -7.14
C ILE A 53 -10.47 9.57 -7.70
N ILE A 54 -10.34 10.63 -6.90
CA ILE A 54 -10.61 11.99 -7.34
C ILE A 54 -9.66 12.39 -8.47
N TYR A 55 -8.37 12.09 -8.35
CA TYR A 55 -7.37 12.35 -9.39
C TYR A 55 -7.72 11.66 -10.71
N GLU A 56 -8.13 10.39 -10.66
CA GLU A 56 -8.53 9.65 -11.85
C GLU A 56 -9.86 10.17 -12.44
N ILE A 57 -10.82 10.60 -11.61
CA ILE A 57 -12.06 11.25 -12.07
C ILE A 57 -11.76 12.58 -12.77
N ILE A 58 -10.89 13.41 -12.18
CA ILE A 58 -10.46 14.68 -12.79
C ILE A 58 -9.74 14.39 -14.12
N SER A 59 -8.85 13.40 -14.13
CA SER A 59 -8.17 12.93 -15.34
C SER A 59 -9.13 12.46 -16.42
N PHE A 60 -10.20 11.75 -16.03
CA PHE A 60 -11.23 11.25 -16.92
C PHE A 60 -12.09 12.38 -17.52
N ILE A 61 -12.48 13.37 -16.71
CA ILE A 61 -13.40 14.44 -17.13
C ILE A 61 -12.67 15.54 -17.91
N TYR A 62 -11.56 16.05 -17.35
CA TYR A 62 -10.90 17.27 -17.84
C TYR A 62 -9.81 16.98 -18.86
N PHE A 63 -9.05 15.90 -18.70
CA PHE A 63 -7.91 15.61 -19.56
C PHE A 63 -8.30 14.73 -20.73
N LYS A 64 -9.22 15.22 -21.57
CA LYS A 64 -9.53 14.58 -22.85
C LYS A 64 -8.28 14.62 -23.75
N PRO A 65 -7.94 13.52 -24.45
CA PRO A 65 -6.80 13.55 -25.37
C PRO A 65 -7.05 14.58 -26.47
N PRO A 66 -6.01 15.31 -26.90
CA PRO A 66 -6.12 16.20 -28.05
C PRO A 66 -6.45 15.37 -29.30
N SER A 67 -7.33 15.92 -30.12
CA SER A 67 -7.77 15.30 -31.36
C SER A 67 -8.16 16.39 -32.34
N ILE A 68 -7.50 16.42 -33.50
CA ILE A 68 -7.82 17.34 -34.59
C ILE A 68 -9.30 17.27 -34.96
N PHE A 69 -9.88 16.07 -34.97
CA PHE A 69 -11.28 15.88 -35.32
C PHE A 69 -12.22 16.61 -34.35
N LYS A 70 -11.86 16.66 -33.06
CA LYS A 70 -12.62 17.43 -32.06
C LYS A 70 -12.41 18.93 -32.23
N THR A 71 -11.18 19.34 -32.49
CA THR A 71 -10.83 20.76 -32.72
C THR A 71 -11.58 21.32 -33.94
N LEU A 72 -11.66 20.54 -35.02
CA LEU A 72 -12.40 20.90 -36.24
C LEU A 72 -13.91 20.59 -36.16
N ASN A 73 -14.39 20.01 -35.06
CA ASN A 73 -15.78 19.59 -34.84
C ASN A 73 -16.34 18.71 -35.97
N ILE A 74 -15.57 17.70 -36.39
CA ILE A 74 -15.94 16.76 -37.45
C ILE A 74 -15.90 15.32 -36.95
N PRO A 75 -16.71 14.41 -37.53
CA PRO A 75 -16.56 13.00 -37.26
C PRO A 75 -15.24 12.48 -37.83
N SER A 76 -14.63 11.50 -37.17
CA SER A 76 -13.40 10.84 -37.64
C SER A 76 -13.58 10.05 -38.95
N THR A 77 -14.82 9.80 -39.37
CA THR A 77 -15.19 9.22 -40.67
C THR A 77 -15.33 10.26 -41.79
N ALA A 78 -15.08 11.54 -41.52
CA ALA A 78 -15.26 12.59 -42.50
C ALA A 78 -14.41 12.35 -43.77
N PRO A 79 -14.98 12.50 -44.98
CA PRO A 79 -14.23 12.41 -46.22
C PRO A 79 -13.25 13.59 -46.36
N ASN A 80 -12.21 13.42 -47.18
CA ASN A 80 -11.12 14.41 -47.32
C ASN A 80 -11.59 15.81 -47.72
N TRP A 81 -12.62 15.94 -48.56
CA TRP A 81 -13.15 17.24 -48.96
C TRP A 81 -13.79 17.99 -47.77
N LEU A 82 -14.51 17.26 -46.91
CA LEU A 82 -15.15 17.85 -45.72
C LEU A 82 -14.08 18.23 -44.69
N PHE A 83 -13.06 17.39 -44.53
CA PHE A 83 -11.91 17.66 -43.68
C PHE A 83 -11.18 18.95 -44.11
N GLN A 84 -10.98 19.14 -45.42
CA GLN A 84 -10.37 20.35 -45.99
C GLN A 84 -11.22 21.60 -45.79
N ASN A 85 -12.53 21.51 -45.97
CA ASN A 85 -13.42 22.66 -45.78
C ASN A 85 -13.41 23.14 -44.32
N HIS A 86 -13.59 22.24 -43.36
CA HIS A 86 -13.55 22.61 -41.93
C HIS A 86 -12.18 23.08 -41.46
N TYR A 87 -11.10 22.54 -42.02
CA TYR A 87 -9.76 23.05 -41.76
C TYR A 87 -9.60 24.52 -42.21
N ARG A 88 -10.06 24.86 -43.43
CA ARG A 88 -10.03 26.23 -43.93
C ARG A 88 -10.90 27.17 -43.10
N GLU A 89 -12.11 26.73 -42.73
CA GLU A 89 -13.00 27.47 -41.85
C GLU A 89 -12.35 27.74 -40.49
N TYR A 90 -11.74 26.72 -39.88
CA TYR A 90 -11.03 26.86 -38.60
C TYR A 90 -9.87 27.87 -38.67
N LEU A 91 -9.08 27.83 -39.74
CA LEU A 91 -7.99 28.79 -39.92
C LEU A 91 -8.52 30.22 -40.10
N VAL A 92 -9.57 30.40 -40.88
CA VAL A 92 -10.17 31.72 -41.11
C VAL A 92 -10.79 32.28 -39.84
N ASP A 93 -11.47 31.44 -39.05
CA ASP A 93 -12.09 31.82 -37.79
C ASP A 93 -11.06 32.20 -36.71
N LYS A 94 -10.00 31.39 -36.56
CA LYS A 94 -8.99 31.60 -35.50
C LYS A 94 -7.92 32.64 -35.86
N TYR A 95 -7.55 32.76 -37.14
CA TYR A 95 -6.40 33.56 -37.57
C TYR A 95 -6.71 34.63 -38.63
N GLY A 96 -7.91 34.65 -39.22
CA GLY A 96 -8.32 35.67 -40.20
C GLY A 96 -8.39 35.20 -41.65
N GLN A 97 -9.01 36.01 -42.52
CA GLN A 97 -9.28 35.67 -43.92
C GLN A 97 -8.00 35.44 -44.76
N GLU A 98 -6.89 36.08 -44.38
CA GLU A 98 -5.59 35.90 -45.00
C GLU A 98 -5.06 34.45 -44.91
N PHE A 99 -5.57 33.63 -43.97
CA PHE A 99 -5.20 32.22 -43.82
C PHE A 99 -6.10 31.24 -44.62
N ALA A 100 -7.10 31.72 -45.36
CA ALA A 100 -8.01 30.87 -46.14
C ALA A 100 -7.29 29.98 -47.18
N SER A 101 -6.16 30.45 -47.71
CA SER A 101 -5.29 29.72 -48.64
C SER A 101 -3.89 29.52 -48.05
N PHE A 102 -3.80 29.26 -46.74
CA PHE A 102 -2.52 29.01 -46.08
C PHE A 102 -1.83 27.78 -46.67
N ASP A 103 -0.56 27.97 -47.04
CA ASP A 103 0.33 26.91 -47.52
C ASP A 103 1.57 26.91 -46.62
N PRO A 104 1.84 25.82 -45.86
CA PRO A 104 2.95 25.78 -44.92
C PRO A 104 4.31 26.00 -45.58
N ASP A 105 4.44 25.70 -46.88
CA ASP A 105 5.69 25.82 -47.64
C ASP A 105 5.85 27.20 -48.31
N ASN A 106 4.79 28.00 -48.38
CA ASN A 106 4.78 29.31 -49.05
C ASN A 106 4.05 30.38 -48.22
N ILE A 107 4.72 30.81 -47.15
CA ILE A 107 4.18 31.80 -46.20
C ILE A 107 4.24 33.19 -46.81
N ARG A 108 3.09 33.87 -46.86
CA ARG A 108 3.01 35.24 -47.36
C ARG A 108 3.40 36.24 -46.26
N PRO A 109 3.96 37.42 -46.60
CA PRO A 109 4.37 38.42 -45.61
C PRO A 109 3.24 38.88 -44.68
N ASN A 110 2.00 38.88 -45.17
CA ASN A 110 0.81 39.24 -44.40
C ASN A 110 0.32 38.14 -43.44
N GLN A 111 0.99 36.99 -43.38
CA GLN A 111 0.65 35.86 -42.51
C GLN A 111 1.65 35.68 -41.35
N LEU A 112 2.61 36.60 -41.19
CA LEU A 112 3.56 36.58 -40.09
C LEU A 112 2.85 36.95 -38.79
N THR A 113 2.63 35.96 -37.93
CA THR A 113 2.01 36.12 -36.61
C THR A 113 2.90 35.46 -35.56
N ASP A 114 2.75 35.85 -34.29
CA ASP A 114 3.54 35.26 -33.19
C ASP A 114 3.29 33.75 -33.02
N ASN A 115 2.15 33.24 -33.52
CA ASN A 115 1.74 31.83 -33.45
C ASN A 115 2.06 31.02 -34.72
N LEU A 116 2.92 31.53 -35.60
CA LEU A 116 3.19 30.92 -36.91
C LEU A 116 3.65 29.45 -36.82
N GLU A 117 4.43 29.11 -35.79
CA GLU A 117 4.94 27.75 -35.63
C GLU A 117 3.83 26.75 -35.27
N GLU A 118 2.90 27.12 -34.38
CA GLU A 118 1.72 26.28 -34.05
C GLU A 118 0.87 26.03 -35.31
N ILE A 119 0.67 27.07 -36.13
CA ILE A 119 -0.08 26.97 -37.39
C ILE A 119 0.63 26.03 -38.37
N ARG A 120 1.96 26.14 -38.48
CA ARG A 120 2.78 25.30 -39.36
C ARG A 120 2.73 23.84 -38.93
N GLU A 121 2.92 23.55 -37.64
CA GLU A 121 2.81 22.19 -37.09
C GLU A 121 1.42 21.59 -37.36
N PHE A 122 0.36 22.38 -37.11
CA PHE A 122 -1.01 21.97 -37.37
C PHE A 122 -1.27 21.71 -38.86
N ALA A 123 -0.72 22.54 -39.75
CA ALA A 123 -0.83 22.37 -41.20
C ALA A 123 -0.07 21.14 -41.72
N HIS A 124 1.13 20.87 -41.22
CA HIS A 124 1.87 19.65 -41.56
C HIS A 124 1.10 18.40 -41.12
N LEU A 125 0.59 18.39 -39.89
CA LEU A 125 -0.22 17.30 -39.38
C LEU A 125 -1.49 17.11 -40.21
N PHE A 126 -2.20 18.20 -40.55
CA PHE A 126 -3.34 18.16 -41.44
C PHE A 126 -3.01 17.55 -42.81
N ASN A 127 -1.89 17.97 -43.43
CA ASN A 127 -1.44 17.44 -44.72
C ASN A 127 -1.12 15.94 -44.65
N GLN A 128 -0.47 15.47 -43.59
CA GLN A 128 -0.19 14.06 -43.38
C GLN A 128 -1.47 13.23 -43.21
N LEU A 129 -2.47 13.77 -42.49
CA LEU A 129 -3.77 13.13 -42.25
C LEU A 129 -4.72 13.14 -43.45
N LYS A 130 -4.34 13.74 -44.60
CA LYS A 130 -5.07 13.58 -45.86
C LYS A 130 -5.01 12.14 -46.37
N ASP A 131 -3.90 11.45 -46.09
CA ASP A 131 -3.79 10.04 -46.39
C ASP A 131 -4.62 9.20 -45.41
N LEU A 132 -5.32 8.19 -45.93
CA LEU A 132 -6.22 7.36 -45.14
C LEU A 132 -5.45 6.45 -44.18
N ASP A 133 -4.28 5.97 -44.59
CA ASP A 133 -3.45 5.08 -43.78
C ASP A 133 -2.87 5.84 -42.58
N ASN A 134 -2.31 7.03 -42.80
CA ASN A 134 -1.85 7.92 -41.73
C ASN A 134 -2.97 8.29 -40.76
N ARG A 135 -4.18 8.53 -41.28
CA ARG A 135 -5.36 8.80 -40.46
C ARG A 135 -5.73 7.61 -39.58
N ALA A 136 -5.67 6.39 -40.12
CA ALA A 136 -5.92 5.18 -39.35
C ALA A 136 -4.91 5.03 -38.20
N THR A 137 -3.62 5.23 -38.48
CA THR A 137 -2.54 5.21 -37.48
C THR A 137 -2.75 6.28 -36.40
N TYR A 138 -3.09 7.51 -36.79
CA TYR A 138 -3.40 8.60 -35.87
C TYR A 138 -4.59 8.28 -34.96
N LEU A 139 -5.68 7.73 -35.51
CA LEU A 139 -6.87 7.37 -34.72
C LEU A 139 -6.60 6.18 -33.77
N LYS A 140 -5.70 5.28 -34.16
CA LYS A 140 -5.30 4.09 -33.39
C LYS A 140 -4.42 4.46 -32.19
N TYR A 141 -3.37 5.25 -32.39
CA TYR A 141 -2.37 5.56 -31.36
C TYR A 141 -2.52 6.93 -30.70
N GLY A 142 -3.30 7.82 -31.31
CA GLY A 142 -3.54 9.18 -30.83
C GLY A 142 -2.49 10.18 -31.31
N GLU A 143 -2.84 11.46 -31.17
CA GLU A 143 -2.05 12.60 -31.67
C GLU A 143 -0.62 12.64 -31.14
N VAL A 144 -0.45 12.43 -29.83
CA VAL A 144 0.85 12.54 -29.17
C VAL A 144 1.84 11.50 -29.68
N ALA A 145 1.39 10.26 -29.92
CA ALA A 145 2.25 9.22 -30.47
C ALA A 145 2.61 9.52 -31.92
N TYR A 146 1.65 10.04 -32.68
CA TYR A 146 1.82 10.37 -34.09
C TYR A 146 2.77 11.55 -34.32
N THR A 147 2.66 12.63 -33.53
CA THR A 147 3.46 13.86 -33.73
C THR A 147 4.81 13.84 -33.02
N GLN A 148 4.89 13.23 -31.82
CA GLN A 148 6.12 13.29 -31.01
C GLN A 148 7.09 12.13 -31.28
N CYS A 149 6.63 11.05 -31.92
CA CYS A 149 7.51 9.93 -32.24
C CYS A 149 8.21 10.14 -33.58
N THR A 150 9.46 10.62 -33.53
CA THR A 150 10.27 10.89 -34.73
C THR A 150 10.84 9.65 -35.40
N TRP A 151 10.86 8.52 -34.72
CA TRP A 151 11.47 7.25 -35.18
C TRP A 151 10.42 6.17 -35.51
N CYS A 152 9.13 6.47 -35.35
CA CYS A 152 8.07 5.51 -35.61
C CYS A 152 7.78 5.43 -37.11
N GLU A 153 8.08 4.29 -37.73
CA GLU A 153 7.75 4.02 -39.13
C GLU A 153 6.69 2.90 -39.24
N SER A 154 6.72 1.95 -38.30
CA SER A 154 5.82 0.80 -38.28
C SER A 154 4.79 0.87 -37.15
N ASP A 155 3.70 0.12 -37.30
CA ASP A 155 2.69 -0.04 -36.26
C ASP A 155 3.28 -0.49 -34.91
N GLY A 156 4.33 -1.32 -34.93
CA GLY A 156 5.00 -1.81 -33.73
C GLY A 156 5.73 -0.70 -32.96
N ASP A 157 6.29 0.28 -33.67
CA ASP A 157 7.02 1.40 -33.08
C ASP A 157 6.07 2.32 -32.32
N TYR A 158 4.94 2.67 -32.95
CA TYR A 158 3.88 3.47 -32.31
C TYR A 158 3.27 2.75 -31.11
N LEU A 159 3.10 1.43 -31.18
CA LEU A 159 2.65 0.61 -30.06
C LEU A 159 3.64 0.71 -28.89
N LEU A 160 4.93 0.51 -29.15
CA LEU A 160 5.97 0.55 -28.13
C LEU A 160 6.05 1.94 -27.45
N PHE A 161 6.00 3.01 -28.26
CA PHE A 161 5.96 4.38 -27.76
C PHE A 161 4.74 4.61 -26.83
N THR A 162 3.55 4.22 -27.29
CA THR A 162 2.31 4.39 -26.54
C THR A 162 2.29 3.55 -25.25
N LEU A 163 2.83 2.34 -25.30
CA LEU A 163 2.89 1.40 -24.18
C LEU A 163 3.87 1.89 -23.12
N SER A 164 5.04 2.39 -23.52
CA SER A 164 6.02 2.95 -22.59
C SER A 164 5.42 4.11 -21.77
N ARG A 165 4.71 5.03 -22.43
CA ARG A 165 4.06 6.17 -21.77
C ARG A 165 2.89 5.74 -20.89
N SER A 166 2.13 4.74 -21.31
CA SER A 166 1.02 4.19 -20.53
C SER A 166 1.52 3.41 -19.30
N SER A 167 2.68 2.76 -19.38
CA SER A 167 3.24 1.95 -18.30
C SER A 167 3.49 2.75 -17.02
N LEU A 168 3.87 4.04 -17.13
CA LEU A 168 4.03 4.93 -15.98
C LEU A 168 2.75 5.07 -15.13
N LYS A 169 1.57 5.08 -15.78
CA LYS A 169 0.30 5.13 -15.06
C LYS A 169 0.00 3.82 -14.34
N TYR A 170 0.32 2.68 -14.96
CA TYR A 170 0.19 1.37 -14.33
C TYR A 170 1.11 1.24 -13.12
N ILE A 171 2.37 1.70 -13.23
CA ILE A 171 3.33 1.73 -12.12
C ILE A 171 2.80 2.61 -10.98
N TYR A 172 2.30 3.82 -11.30
CA TYR A 172 1.70 4.72 -10.32
C TYR A 172 0.54 4.05 -9.57
N ILE A 173 -0.40 3.44 -10.29
CA ILE A 173 -1.55 2.76 -9.67
C ILE A 173 -1.12 1.55 -8.85
N LEU A 174 -0.17 0.75 -9.33
CA LEU A 174 0.39 -0.37 -8.56
C LEU A 174 1.11 0.09 -7.30
N ALA A 175 1.86 1.19 -7.36
CA ALA A 175 2.52 1.76 -6.20
C ALA A 175 1.51 2.27 -5.17
N LEU A 176 0.47 2.99 -5.62
CA LEU A 176 -0.61 3.48 -4.76
C LEU A 176 -1.37 2.32 -4.11
N LEU A 177 -1.83 1.34 -4.90
CA LEU A 177 -2.54 0.17 -4.39
C LEU A 177 -1.65 -0.69 -3.51
N GLY A 178 -0.37 -0.86 -3.84
CA GLY A 178 0.61 -1.59 -3.02
C GLY A 178 0.84 -0.92 -1.67
N ALA A 179 0.98 0.41 -1.64
CA ALA A 179 1.12 1.17 -0.40
C ALA A 179 -0.14 1.06 0.48
N VAL A 180 -1.33 1.19 -0.12
CA VAL A 180 -2.60 1.12 0.63
C VAL A 180 -2.92 -0.31 1.10
N THR A 181 -2.63 -1.32 0.29
CA THR A 181 -2.86 -2.73 0.65
C THR A 181 -1.79 -3.31 1.56
N SER A 182 -0.76 -2.55 1.91
CA SER A 182 0.25 -2.91 2.92
C SER A 182 -0.33 -3.00 4.34
N THR A 183 -1.50 -2.39 4.58
CA THR A 183 -2.18 -2.54 5.87
C THR A 183 -2.72 -3.95 6.04
N THR A 184 -2.67 -4.51 7.26
CA THR A 184 -3.07 -5.90 7.51
C THR A 184 -4.51 -6.17 7.06
N ARG A 185 -5.39 -5.18 7.25
CA ARG A 185 -6.81 -5.20 6.90
C ARG A 185 -7.07 -5.38 5.40
N LYS A 186 -6.16 -4.89 4.57
CA LYS A 186 -6.26 -4.93 3.09
C LYS A 186 -5.27 -5.88 2.43
N ASN A 187 -4.55 -6.70 3.21
CA ASN A 187 -3.50 -7.57 2.67
C ASN A 187 -4.02 -8.54 1.59
N ILE A 188 -5.25 -9.07 1.73
CA ILE A 188 -5.82 -9.96 0.71
C ILE A 188 -6.03 -9.26 -0.64
N TRP A 189 -6.33 -7.96 -0.62
CA TRP A 189 -6.50 -7.16 -1.83
C TRP A 189 -5.18 -6.90 -2.55
N ARG A 190 -4.02 -7.11 -1.92
CA ARG A 190 -2.73 -6.95 -2.56
C ARG A 190 -2.58 -7.88 -3.78
N PHE A 191 -2.92 -9.16 -3.63
CA PHE A 191 -2.86 -10.10 -4.74
C PHE A 191 -3.89 -9.76 -5.83
N TRP A 192 -5.15 -9.55 -5.42
CA TRP A 192 -6.24 -9.26 -6.36
C TRP A 192 -6.07 -7.95 -7.11
N SER A 193 -5.56 -6.90 -6.47
CA SER A 193 -5.30 -5.61 -7.11
C SER A 193 -4.23 -5.74 -8.20
N VAL A 194 -3.13 -6.45 -7.93
CA VAL A 194 -2.09 -6.71 -8.93
C VAL A 194 -2.68 -7.50 -10.11
N VAL A 195 -3.41 -8.58 -9.84
CA VAL A 195 -4.05 -9.39 -10.89
C VAL A 195 -5.01 -8.55 -11.74
N LEU A 196 -5.85 -7.72 -11.12
CA LEU A 196 -6.79 -6.85 -11.83
C LEU A 196 -6.04 -5.83 -12.70
N VAL A 197 -5.04 -5.13 -12.16
CA VAL A 197 -4.28 -4.12 -12.91
C VAL A 197 -3.51 -4.74 -14.08
N VAL A 198 -2.87 -5.90 -13.88
CA VAL A 198 -2.20 -6.65 -14.96
C VAL A 198 -3.22 -7.10 -16.01
N SER A 199 -4.41 -7.54 -15.61
CA SER A 199 -5.47 -7.92 -16.54
C SER A 199 -5.92 -6.73 -17.40
N VAL A 200 -6.07 -5.54 -16.80
CA VAL A 200 -6.38 -4.31 -17.55
C VAL A 200 -5.29 -3.99 -18.56
N ALA A 201 -4.02 -4.11 -18.18
CA ALA A 201 -2.89 -3.89 -19.09
C ALA A 201 -2.88 -4.89 -20.26
N LEU A 202 -3.15 -6.17 -19.99
CA LEU A 202 -3.23 -7.20 -21.03
C LEU A 202 -4.41 -6.96 -21.99
N ILE A 203 -5.57 -6.54 -21.46
CA ILE A 203 -6.73 -6.16 -22.28
C ILE A 203 -6.39 -4.96 -23.17
N GLU A 204 -5.71 -3.95 -22.64
CA GLU A 204 -5.25 -2.79 -23.42
C GLU A 204 -4.31 -3.22 -24.56
N ILE A 205 -3.30 -4.04 -24.27
CA ILE A 205 -2.37 -4.57 -25.29
C ILE A 205 -3.13 -5.36 -26.35
N PHE A 206 -4.05 -6.24 -25.94
CA PHE A 206 -4.86 -7.03 -26.84
C PHE A 206 -5.73 -6.15 -27.75
N MET A 207 -6.30 -5.06 -27.23
CA MET A 207 -7.07 -4.10 -28.03
C MET A 207 -6.23 -3.42 -29.12
N TYR A 208 -4.94 -3.15 -28.88
CA TYR A 208 -4.05 -2.61 -29.92
C TYR A 208 -3.63 -3.65 -30.97
N LEU A 209 -3.43 -4.90 -30.56
CA LEU A 209 -3.01 -5.99 -31.44
C LEU A 209 -4.14 -6.52 -32.32
N THR A 210 -5.39 -6.39 -31.87
CA THR A 210 -6.54 -6.89 -32.63
C THR A 210 -6.77 -6.00 -33.87
N PRO A 211 -6.73 -6.56 -35.09
CA PRO A 211 -7.01 -5.80 -36.30
C PRO A 211 -8.46 -5.32 -36.26
N GLN A 212 -8.67 -4.02 -36.48
CA GLN A 212 -10.00 -3.42 -36.50
C GLN A 212 -10.53 -3.42 -37.93
N GLU A 213 -11.10 -4.53 -38.37
CA GLU A 213 -11.73 -4.57 -39.70
C GLU A 213 -13.02 -3.72 -39.71
N GLY A 214 -13.03 -2.65 -40.50
CA GLY A 214 -14.24 -1.93 -40.92
C GLY A 214 -14.80 -0.82 -40.00
N ASN A 215 -14.29 -0.61 -38.79
CA ASN A 215 -14.78 0.47 -37.88
C ASN A 215 -13.71 1.44 -37.36
N ILE A 216 -12.47 1.37 -37.86
CA ILE A 216 -11.31 2.19 -37.40
C ILE A 216 -11.64 3.68 -37.37
N LEU A 217 -12.43 4.15 -38.33
CA LEU A 217 -12.71 5.56 -38.52
C LEU A 217 -13.89 6.07 -37.68
N LYS A 218 -14.72 5.23 -37.04
CA LYS A 218 -15.92 5.70 -36.32
C LYS A 218 -15.62 6.32 -34.97
N THR A 219 -14.68 5.73 -34.25
CA THR A 219 -14.30 6.16 -32.91
C THR A 219 -12.81 5.95 -32.74
N SER A 220 -12.10 6.97 -32.25
CA SER A 220 -10.68 6.79 -31.93
C SER A 220 -10.51 5.68 -30.90
N LEU A 221 -9.76 4.65 -31.29
CA LEU A 221 -9.42 3.52 -30.45
C LEU A 221 -8.62 3.98 -29.23
N PHE A 222 -7.69 4.92 -29.43
CA PHE A 222 -6.91 5.54 -28.36
C PHE A 222 -7.79 6.19 -27.29
N GLU A 223 -8.80 6.97 -27.70
CA GLU A 223 -9.73 7.61 -26.76
C GLU A 223 -10.53 6.58 -25.96
N THR A 224 -10.99 5.53 -26.63
CA THR A 224 -11.76 4.45 -26.02
C THR A 224 -10.92 3.70 -25.00
N ILE A 225 -9.69 3.33 -25.34
CA ILE A 225 -8.75 2.67 -24.43
C ILE A 225 -8.43 3.58 -23.24
N LYS A 226 -8.14 4.85 -23.48
CA LYS A 226 -7.82 5.81 -22.41
C LYS A 226 -9.00 5.95 -21.44
N ASN A 227 -10.21 6.11 -21.96
CA ASN A 227 -11.42 6.24 -21.13
C ASN A 227 -11.69 4.95 -20.33
N ASN A 228 -11.57 3.79 -20.98
CA ASN A 228 -11.74 2.49 -20.33
C ASN A 228 -10.72 2.29 -19.21
N ARG A 229 -9.44 2.63 -19.44
CA ARG A 229 -8.38 2.52 -18.43
C ARG A 229 -8.68 3.37 -17.20
N HIS A 230 -8.99 4.65 -17.39
CA HIS A 230 -9.32 5.55 -16.27
C HIS A 230 -10.57 5.06 -15.53
N GLY A 231 -11.62 4.63 -16.25
CA GLY A 231 -12.81 4.05 -15.65
C GLY A 231 -12.54 2.78 -14.84
N LEU A 232 -11.70 1.87 -15.35
CA LEU A 232 -11.30 0.65 -14.66
C LEU A 232 -10.44 0.94 -13.43
N PHE A 233 -9.54 1.92 -13.48
CA PHE A 233 -8.75 2.34 -12.31
C PHE A 233 -9.63 2.92 -11.21
N ILE A 234 -10.60 3.78 -11.57
CA ILE A 234 -11.62 4.28 -10.62
C ILE A 234 -12.39 3.11 -10.01
N GLY A 235 -12.84 2.16 -10.83
CA GLY A 235 -13.56 0.97 -10.38
C GLY A 235 -12.74 0.11 -9.41
N ILE A 236 -11.49 -0.20 -9.75
CA ILE A 236 -10.58 -1.01 -8.90
C ILE A 236 -10.32 -0.31 -7.57
N MET A 237 -10.00 0.99 -7.59
CA MET A 237 -9.76 1.74 -6.34
C MET A 237 -11.02 1.84 -5.49
N ALA A 238 -12.19 2.06 -6.10
CA ALA A 238 -13.47 2.09 -5.40
C ALA A 238 -13.79 0.72 -4.77
N LEU A 239 -13.51 -0.39 -5.45
CA LEU A 239 -13.67 -1.73 -4.90
C LEU A 239 -12.75 -1.96 -3.69
N VAL A 240 -11.46 -1.61 -3.80
CA VAL A 240 -10.50 -1.73 -2.68
C VAL A 240 -10.85 -0.78 -1.52
N TRP A 241 -11.49 0.35 -1.82
CA TRP A 241 -11.97 1.29 -0.80
C TRP A 241 -13.22 0.77 -0.07
N LEU A 242 -14.22 0.28 -0.80
CA LEU A 242 -15.50 -0.22 -0.28
C LEU A 242 -15.34 -1.54 0.49
N PHE A 243 -14.56 -2.47 -0.05
CA PHE A 243 -14.37 -3.78 0.55
C PHE A 243 -13.21 -3.79 1.53
N ASP A 244 -13.41 -3.12 2.66
CA ASP A 244 -12.55 -3.30 3.81
C ASP A 244 -12.92 -4.64 4.46
N ARG A 245 -12.06 -5.65 4.31
CA ARG A 245 -12.24 -6.88 5.08
C ARG A 245 -11.94 -6.50 6.51
N SER A 246 -12.97 -6.31 7.32
CA SER A 246 -12.79 -6.16 8.74
C SER A 246 -11.92 -7.33 9.22
N ASP A 247 -10.74 -7.01 9.76
CA ASP A 247 -9.88 -7.94 10.51
C ASP A 247 -10.64 -8.33 11.79
N GLU A 248 -11.80 -8.94 11.61
CA GLU A 248 -12.60 -9.56 12.66
C GLU A 248 -11.93 -10.89 12.94
N LYS A 249 -11.02 -10.88 13.90
CA LYS A 249 -10.57 -12.12 14.52
C LYS A 249 -11.72 -12.64 15.37
N THR A 250 -12.05 -13.92 15.24
CA THR A 250 -12.96 -14.56 16.19
C THR A 250 -12.29 -14.61 17.57
N GLU A 251 -13.06 -14.61 18.65
CA GLU A 251 -12.51 -14.81 19.99
C GLU A 251 -11.69 -16.12 20.06
N GLU A 252 -12.12 -17.14 19.32
CA GLU A 252 -11.37 -18.39 19.13
C GLU A 252 -9.99 -18.15 18.48
N GLU A 253 -9.89 -17.34 17.42
CA GLU A 253 -8.61 -17.04 16.80
C GLU A 253 -7.69 -16.24 17.74
N ILE A 254 -8.24 -15.31 18.51
CA ILE A 254 -7.48 -14.51 19.49
C ILE A 254 -6.97 -15.40 20.62
N THR A 255 -7.83 -16.27 21.17
CA THR A 255 -7.47 -17.20 22.23
C THR A 255 -6.47 -18.24 21.73
N GLN A 256 -6.64 -18.77 20.52
CA GLN A 256 -5.68 -19.69 19.90
C GLN A 256 -4.32 -19.02 19.67
N GLU A 257 -4.29 -17.76 19.21
CA GLU A 257 -3.05 -16.99 19.08
C GLU A 257 -2.38 -16.77 20.45
N ALA A 258 -3.16 -16.44 21.48
CA ALA A 258 -2.66 -16.29 22.85
C ALA A 258 -2.09 -17.60 23.41
N ILE A 259 -2.80 -18.72 23.20
CA ILE A 259 -2.35 -20.08 23.57
C ILE A 259 -1.05 -20.41 22.85
N ASN A 260 -0.97 -20.20 21.53
CA ASN A 260 0.24 -20.46 20.75
C ASN A 260 1.44 -19.65 21.25
N ARG A 261 1.22 -18.37 21.62
CA ARG A 261 2.27 -17.52 22.21
C ARG A 261 2.68 -18.00 23.60
N LEU A 262 1.74 -18.42 24.44
CA LEU A 262 2.02 -18.99 25.75
C LEU A 262 2.81 -20.30 25.64
N VAL A 263 2.40 -21.20 24.75
CA VAL A 263 3.12 -22.46 24.47
C VAL A 263 4.54 -22.16 23.99
N ALA A 264 4.72 -21.19 23.10
CA ALA A 264 6.06 -20.77 22.67
C ALA A 264 6.92 -20.21 23.83
N MET A 265 6.33 -19.45 24.76
CA MET A 265 7.05 -18.99 25.96
C MET A 265 7.40 -20.12 26.91
N VAL A 266 6.47 -21.06 27.16
CA VAL A 266 6.71 -22.22 28.03
C VAL A 266 7.82 -23.10 27.46
N ASN A 267 7.80 -23.38 26.15
CA ASN A 267 8.84 -24.14 25.48
C ASN A 267 10.21 -23.45 25.59
N ARG A 268 10.25 -22.12 25.48
CA ARG A 268 11.49 -21.34 25.71
C ARG A 268 11.97 -21.45 27.15
N LEU A 269 11.07 -21.41 28.13
CA LEU A 269 11.41 -21.50 29.55
C LEU A 269 11.94 -22.90 29.90
N GLN A 270 11.30 -23.96 29.39
CA GLN A 270 11.78 -25.33 29.53
C GLN A 270 13.14 -25.53 28.86
N ALA A 271 13.36 -24.96 27.68
CA ALA A 271 14.66 -25.02 27.02
C ALA A 271 15.75 -24.32 27.84
N ILE A 272 15.44 -23.19 28.49
CA ILE A 272 16.37 -22.50 29.40
C ILE A 272 16.65 -23.36 30.63
N GLU A 273 15.64 -24.00 31.22
CA GLU A 273 15.81 -24.88 32.37
C GLU A 273 16.70 -26.08 32.03
N LEU A 274 16.43 -26.77 30.91
CA LEU A 274 17.26 -27.87 30.43
C LEU A 274 18.69 -27.42 30.13
N CYS A 275 18.85 -26.23 29.53
CA CYS A 275 20.15 -25.62 29.30
C CYS A 275 20.88 -25.40 30.64
N ASN A 276 20.23 -24.79 31.63
CA ASN A 276 20.80 -24.56 32.95
C ASN A 276 21.18 -25.86 33.67
N VAL A 277 20.34 -26.89 33.59
CA VAL A 277 20.65 -28.20 34.16
C VAL A 277 21.87 -28.80 33.44
N SER A 278 21.92 -28.74 32.12
CA SER A 278 23.05 -29.27 31.34
C SER A 278 24.37 -28.53 31.64
N THR A 279 24.35 -27.19 31.71
CA THR A 279 25.52 -26.37 32.02
C THR A 279 26.00 -26.59 33.44
N LEU A 280 25.08 -26.76 34.39
CA LEU A 280 25.43 -27.07 35.77
C LEU A 280 25.89 -28.51 35.93
N THR A 281 25.49 -29.47 35.10
CA THR A 281 25.89 -30.87 35.28
C THR A 281 27.34 -31.12 34.87
N GLU A 282 27.81 -30.49 33.79
CA GLU A 282 29.19 -30.65 33.29
C GLU A 282 30.17 -29.68 33.99
N ASN A 283 31.28 -30.19 34.55
CA ASN A 283 32.23 -29.36 35.32
C ASN A 283 32.87 -28.23 34.51
N THR A 284 33.16 -28.47 33.23
CA THR A 284 33.75 -27.49 32.29
C THR A 284 32.79 -26.33 32.03
N LEU A 285 31.54 -26.64 31.64
CA LEU A 285 30.49 -25.66 31.40
C LEU A 285 30.12 -24.91 32.67
N ARG A 286 30.05 -25.59 33.82
CA ARG A 286 29.77 -24.96 35.12
C ARG A 286 30.83 -23.91 35.46
N LYS A 287 32.11 -24.21 35.23
CA LYS A 287 33.20 -23.24 35.46
C LYS A 287 33.06 -22.03 34.54
N ILE A 288 32.84 -22.25 33.25
CA ILE A 288 32.62 -21.15 32.27
C ILE A 288 31.39 -20.31 32.66
N TYR A 289 30.31 -20.96 33.11
CA TYR A 289 29.10 -20.30 33.56
C TYR A 289 29.37 -19.42 34.80
N MET A 290 30.06 -19.95 35.82
CA MET A 290 30.44 -19.17 37.00
C MET A 290 31.36 -18.00 36.64
N ASP A 291 32.41 -18.23 35.84
CA ASP A 291 33.33 -17.19 35.38
C ASP A 291 32.59 -16.08 34.61
N TYR A 292 31.58 -16.44 33.81
CA TYR A 292 30.74 -15.46 33.12
C TYR A 292 29.89 -14.62 34.07
N TYR A 293 29.25 -15.25 35.07
CA TYR A 293 28.44 -14.51 36.04
C TYR A 293 29.29 -13.65 36.97
N GLU A 294 30.47 -14.12 37.38
CA GLU A 294 31.45 -13.36 38.15
C GLU A 294 31.91 -12.12 37.37
N LYS A 295 32.30 -12.28 36.08
CA LYS A 295 32.61 -11.13 35.21
C LYS A 295 31.45 -10.16 35.10
N LYS A 296 30.22 -10.67 34.95
CA LYS A 296 29.02 -9.82 34.89
C LYS A 296 28.75 -9.08 36.19
N GLU A 297 29.03 -9.68 37.34
CA GLU A 297 28.89 -9.06 38.64
C GLU A 297 29.94 -7.98 38.84
N VAL A 298 31.18 -8.23 38.43
CA VAL A 298 32.24 -7.22 38.41
C VAL A 298 31.86 -6.06 37.49
N GLU A 299 31.46 -6.32 36.23
CA GLU A 299 30.99 -5.27 35.30
C GLU A 299 29.82 -4.47 35.88
N LYS A 300 28.82 -5.15 36.44
CA LYS A 300 27.70 -4.49 37.11
C LYS A 300 28.17 -3.63 38.27
N SER A 301 29.06 -4.14 39.13
CA SER A 301 29.57 -3.39 40.28
C SER A 301 30.32 -2.14 39.84
N VAL A 302 31.12 -2.23 38.76
CA VAL A 302 31.80 -1.09 38.14
C VAL A 302 30.77 -0.08 37.63
N ILE A 303 29.76 -0.52 36.88
CA ILE A 303 28.69 0.35 36.37
C ILE A 303 27.94 1.01 37.53
N PHE A 304 27.52 0.25 38.55
CA PHE A 304 26.82 0.76 39.73
C PHE A 304 27.69 1.69 40.60
N SER A 305 29.00 1.52 40.58
CA SER A 305 29.94 2.40 41.27
C SER A 305 30.24 3.70 40.51
N SER A 306 29.93 3.75 39.20
CA SER A 306 30.16 4.95 38.41
C SER A 306 29.19 6.08 38.85
N PRO A 307 29.70 7.30 39.09
CA PRO A 307 28.85 8.41 39.51
C PRO A 307 27.83 8.77 38.41
N GLU A 308 28.23 8.68 37.14
CA GLU A 308 27.36 8.95 35.99
C GLU A 308 26.14 8.02 35.94
N TYR A 309 26.31 6.73 36.21
CA TYR A 309 25.19 5.78 36.24
C TYR A 309 24.25 6.08 37.42
N ASN A 310 24.78 6.42 38.59
CA ASN A 310 23.95 6.73 39.75
C ASN A 310 23.14 8.00 39.52
N ASP A 311 23.72 9.02 38.88
CA ASP A 311 22.99 10.25 38.52
C ASP A 311 21.86 9.95 37.53
N VAL A 312 22.13 9.18 36.47
CA VAL A 312 21.10 8.77 35.50
C VAL A 312 20.04 7.89 36.17
N ARG A 313 20.43 6.95 37.02
CA ARG A 313 19.51 6.09 37.77
C ARG A 313 18.61 6.92 38.68
N LEU A 314 19.14 7.90 39.41
CA LEU A 314 18.35 8.80 40.26
C LEU A 314 17.41 9.68 39.43
N GLN A 315 17.86 10.19 38.28
CA GLN A 315 16.99 10.91 37.35
C GLN A 315 15.86 10.04 36.81
N VAL A 316 16.13 8.77 36.50
CA VAL A 316 15.12 7.81 36.03
C VAL A 316 14.16 7.44 37.15
N ILE A 317 14.65 7.18 38.37
CA ILE A 317 13.81 6.91 39.55
C ILE A 317 12.93 8.12 39.89
N ALA A 318 13.47 9.34 39.78
CA ALA A 318 12.71 10.57 40.01
C ALA A 318 11.69 10.83 38.89
N LYS A 319 12.04 10.51 37.64
CA LYS A 319 11.17 10.70 36.47
C LYS A 319 10.05 9.66 36.39
N TYR A 320 10.35 8.41 36.74
CA TYR A 320 9.41 7.31 36.74
C TYR A 320 9.20 6.88 38.19
N ASN A 321 8.03 7.21 38.74
CA ASN A 321 7.62 6.75 40.06
C ASN A 321 7.51 5.21 40.03
N LEU A 322 8.63 4.54 40.33
CA LEU A 322 8.78 3.07 40.28
C LEU A 322 7.80 2.37 41.19
N GLU A 323 7.52 2.96 42.35
CA GLU A 323 6.53 2.48 43.29
C GLU A 323 5.15 2.47 42.64
N LYS A 324 4.79 3.56 41.96
CA LYS A 324 3.55 3.63 41.17
C LYS A 324 3.52 2.60 40.04
N MET A 325 4.62 2.36 39.32
CA MET A 325 4.64 1.34 38.26
C MET A 325 4.51 -0.09 38.81
N ILE A 326 5.10 -0.37 39.97
CA ILE A 326 4.94 -1.67 40.65
C ILE A 326 3.50 -1.84 41.12
N GLU A 327 2.92 -0.79 41.70
CA GLU A 327 1.52 -0.78 42.13
C GLU A 327 0.57 -0.97 40.94
N GLU A 328 0.76 -0.20 39.85
CA GLU A 328 -0.01 -0.33 38.60
C GLU A 328 0.15 -1.74 37.99
N SER A 329 1.36 -2.32 38.01
CA SER A 329 1.62 -3.69 37.52
C SER A 329 0.94 -4.75 38.39
N ASN A 330 0.96 -4.60 39.71
CA ASN A 330 0.31 -5.52 40.64
C ASN A 330 -1.21 -5.44 40.49
N GLN A 331 -1.74 -4.22 40.40
CA GLN A 331 -3.17 -3.99 40.17
C GLN A 331 -3.63 -4.59 38.84
N MET A 332 -2.86 -4.41 37.76
CA MET A 332 -3.14 -5.03 36.47
C MET A 332 -3.13 -6.56 36.54
N SER A 333 -2.19 -7.15 37.29
CA SER A 333 -2.12 -8.60 37.51
C SER A 333 -3.33 -9.13 38.30
N GLU A 334 -3.72 -8.42 39.37
CA GLU A 334 -4.93 -8.75 40.14
C GLU A 334 -6.21 -8.63 39.31
N ASP A 335 -6.32 -7.59 38.48
CA ASP A 335 -7.45 -7.39 37.58
C ASP A 335 -7.54 -8.49 36.52
N MET A 336 -6.41 -8.93 35.96
CA MET A 336 -6.35 -10.07 35.05
C MET A 336 -6.79 -11.36 35.75
N LEU A 337 -6.31 -11.62 36.96
CA LEU A 337 -6.69 -12.80 37.75
C LEU A 337 -8.17 -12.78 38.14
N ASN A 338 -8.70 -11.63 38.54
CA ASN A 338 -10.10 -11.47 38.89
C ASN A 338 -11.01 -11.61 37.66
N SER A 339 -10.60 -11.09 36.50
CA SER A 339 -11.31 -11.27 35.24
C SER A 339 -11.33 -12.75 34.83
N TYR A 340 -10.19 -13.45 34.96
CA TYR A 340 -10.12 -14.89 34.73
C TYR A 340 -11.02 -15.70 35.69
N ARG A 341 -11.06 -15.34 36.98
CA ARG A 341 -11.97 -15.96 37.98
C ARG A 341 -13.43 -15.79 37.57
N LYS A 342 -13.84 -14.57 37.18
CA LYS A 342 -15.21 -14.29 36.70
C LYS A 342 -15.57 -15.12 35.48
N LEU A 343 -14.64 -15.29 34.53
CA LEU A 343 -14.88 -16.04 33.30
C LEU A 343 -14.95 -17.56 33.51
N THR A 344 -14.25 -18.10 34.52
CA THR A 344 -14.13 -19.56 34.69
C THR A 344 -15.14 -20.16 35.67
N ASN A 345 -15.91 -19.35 36.43
CA ASN A 345 -16.82 -19.80 37.49
C ASN A 345 -16.21 -20.82 38.49
N LYS A 346 -14.87 -20.92 38.52
CA LYS A 346 -14.12 -21.81 39.40
C LYS A 346 -13.43 -20.96 40.44
N GLU A 347 -13.93 -21.01 41.67
CA GLU A 347 -13.18 -20.55 42.83
C GLU A 347 -11.93 -21.44 42.96
N ILE A 348 -10.76 -20.85 42.70
CA ILE A 348 -9.49 -21.50 43.05
C ILE A 348 -9.43 -21.51 44.58
N PRO A 349 -9.17 -22.67 45.22
CA PRO A 349 -9.11 -22.74 46.68
C PRO A 349 -8.11 -21.70 47.20
N GLN A 350 -8.59 -20.78 48.04
CA GLN A 350 -7.73 -19.79 48.67
C GLN A 350 -6.64 -20.54 49.45
N LYS A 351 -5.38 -20.24 49.13
CA LYS A 351 -4.24 -20.73 49.88
C LYS A 351 -4.35 -20.10 51.26
N ASN A 352 -4.82 -20.89 52.23
CA ASN A 352 -5.00 -20.48 53.62
C ASN A 352 -3.66 -19.93 54.16
N ASN A 353 -3.56 -18.60 54.24
CA ASN A 353 -2.46 -17.90 54.90
C ASN A 353 -2.65 -18.02 56.43
N ASN A 354 -2.58 -19.25 56.94
CA ASN A 354 -2.36 -19.49 58.37
C ASN A 354 -0.87 -19.40 58.66
N ASN A 355 -0.30 -18.20 58.55
CA ASN A 355 0.94 -17.87 59.24
C ASN A 355 0.56 -17.34 60.62
N ASN A 356 0.51 -18.27 61.56
CA ASN A 356 0.53 -17.96 62.99
C ASN A 356 1.73 -17.05 63.29
N SER A 357 1.41 -15.87 63.78
CA SER A 357 2.29 -15.02 64.56
C SER A 357 2.80 -15.81 65.76
N SER A 358 4.00 -16.37 65.65
CA SER A 358 4.79 -16.82 66.80
C SER A 358 5.86 -15.78 67.04
N GLY A 359 5.61 -14.90 68.01
CA GLY A 359 6.57 -13.94 68.53
C GLY A 359 7.79 -14.66 69.10
N GLY A 360 8.89 -14.63 68.36
CA GLY A 360 10.22 -14.96 68.84
C GLY A 360 10.91 -13.70 69.34
N ASN A 361 10.74 -13.42 70.63
CA ASN A 361 11.45 -12.40 71.37
C ASN A 361 12.92 -12.84 71.54
N ASN A 362 13.87 -12.20 70.85
CA ASN A 362 15.30 -12.42 71.10
C ASN A 362 15.96 -11.12 71.57
N ASN A 363 16.17 -11.10 72.88
CA ASN A 363 16.98 -10.16 73.62
C ASN A 363 18.46 -10.24 73.20
N ASN A 364 19.10 -9.07 73.15
CA ASN A 364 20.46 -8.76 73.61
C ASN A 364 21.56 -9.84 73.51
N LYS A 365 22.59 -9.54 72.72
CA LYS A 365 23.97 -9.59 73.26
C LYS A 365 24.89 -8.62 72.52
N LYS A 366 25.30 -7.56 73.23
CA LYS A 366 26.54 -6.81 73.02
C LYS A 366 27.70 -7.78 73.14
N GLU A 367 28.64 -7.76 72.21
CA GLU A 367 30.02 -8.14 72.50
C GLU A 367 30.97 -7.19 71.77
N GLU A 368 31.72 -6.49 72.61
CA GLU A 368 32.82 -5.58 72.34
C GLU A 368 34.09 -6.37 72.00
N THR A 369 35.01 -5.71 71.31
CA THR A 369 36.47 -5.95 71.29
C THR A 369 36.99 -7.24 70.63
N ALA A 370 37.84 -7.10 69.60
CA ALA A 370 39.29 -7.11 69.79
C ALA A 370 40.05 -7.07 68.45
N THR A 371 40.95 -6.11 68.41
CA THR A 371 42.17 -5.96 67.62
C THR A 371 42.95 -7.29 67.47
N THR A 372 43.43 -7.61 66.27
CA THR A 372 44.71 -8.32 66.13
C THR A 372 45.38 -8.00 64.80
N ALA A 373 46.58 -7.45 64.92
CA ALA A 373 47.57 -7.29 63.86
C ALA A 373 48.12 -8.66 63.44
N GLY A 374 48.55 -8.77 62.19
CA GLY A 374 49.18 -9.97 61.64
C GLY A 374 49.98 -9.66 60.39
N THR A 375 51.15 -9.05 60.58
CA THR A 375 52.29 -9.05 59.67
C THR A 375 52.77 -10.49 59.47
N ASN A 376 52.99 -10.94 58.24
CA ASN A 376 54.23 -11.63 57.84
C ASN A 376 54.31 -11.91 56.35
N ALA A 377 55.54 -11.75 55.86
CA ALA A 377 56.01 -11.97 54.51
C ALA A 377 56.21 -13.46 54.19
N ALA A 378 56.07 -13.81 52.90
CA ALA A 378 56.99 -14.63 52.12
C ALA A 378 56.65 -14.45 50.63
#